data_AF-N2ALW0-F1
#
_entry.id   AF-N2ALW0-F1
#
_cell.length_a   1.000
_cell.length_b   1.000
_cell.length_c   1.000
_cell.angle_alpha   90.00
_cell.angle_beta   90.00
_cell.angle_gamma   90.00
#
_symmetry.space_group_name_H-M   'P 1'
#
loop_
_entity.id
_entity.type
_entity.pdbx_description
1 polymer ?
#
loop_
_entity_poly.entity_id
_entity_poly.type
_entity_poly.pdbx_seq_one_letter_code
_entity_poly.pdbx_strand_id
1 'polypeptide(L)'
;MQYKCKVTVIDKKCFPDYQQKYLAVPDAGACTFYEIGDEFIFERYGAEDTFRLAGDGTQCGEAWDCISRYIYTALQGGSIMRGHMNDDRMMIACCNSGTRPVIFKIQRLDYKVVKVLGMTGKHCASQIKKSLSAVSGVDFVTVRLDQSWAEVFVKKDAAVSDEALRMAVEQYEKYSVAGID
;
A
#
# COMPACT_ATOMS: atom_id res chain seq x y z
N MET A 1 -0.71 -14.69 -5.42
CA MET A 1 -0.48 -13.65 -4.39
C MET A 1 -0.06 -12.39 -5.11
N GLN A 2 -0.72 -11.30 -4.79
CA GLN A 2 -0.49 -9.97 -5.34
C GLN A 2 0.10 -9.05 -4.27
N TYR A 3 0.67 -7.93 -4.69
CA TYR A 3 1.37 -7.01 -3.79
C TYR A 3 1.01 -5.55 -4.06
N LYS A 4 0.69 -4.82 -3.00
CA LYS A 4 0.68 -3.34 -3.00
C LYS A 4 1.80 -2.83 -2.11
N CYS A 5 2.17 -1.57 -2.29
CA CYS A 5 3.09 -0.89 -1.37
C CYS A 5 2.39 0.32 -0.76
N LYS A 6 2.27 0.33 0.56
CA LYS A 6 1.81 1.48 1.33
C LYS A 6 3.01 2.28 1.81
N VAL A 7 3.03 3.57 1.49
CA VAL A 7 3.99 4.53 2.02
C VAL A 7 3.26 5.46 2.96
N THR A 8 3.74 5.57 4.20
CA THR A 8 3.19 6.49 5.20
C THR A 8 4.25 7.48 5.62
N VAL A 9 3.94 8.78 5.62
CA VAL A 9 4.80 9.80 6.24
C VAL A 9 4.66 9.68 7.74
N ILE A 10 5.71 9.24 8.42
CA ILE A 10 5.68 9.00 9.87
C ILE A 10 6.29 10.14 10.67
N ASP A 11 7.17 10.93 10.05
CA ASP A 11 7.84 12.03 10.73
C ASP A 11 8.44 13.03 9.72
N LYS A 12 8.71 14.25 10.19
CA LYS A 12 9.37 15.34 9.46
C LYS A 12 10.42 15.95 10.39
N LYS A 13 11.68 15.99 9.96
CA LYS A 13 12.73 16.74 10.68
C LYS A 13 12.99 18.08 10.02
N CYS A 14 13.51 19.00 10.82
CA CYS A 14 14.06 20.28 10.39
C CYS A 14 15.34 20.49 11.19
N PHE A 15 16.42 20.90 10.53
CA PHE A 15 17.70 21.20 11.16
C PHE A 15 18.00 22.71 11.01
N PRO A 16 17.47 23.57 11.91
CA PRO A 16 17.57 25.02 11.78
C PRO A 16 19.01 25.52 11.66
N ASP A 17 19.94 24.94 12.42
CA ASP A 17 21.36 25.33 12.40
C ASP A 17 21.98 25.15 11.00
N TYR A 18 21.58 24.10 10.27
CA TYR A 18 22.04 23.86 8.91
C TYR A 18 21.35 24.79 7.91
N GLN A 19 20.07 25.08 8.14
CA GLN A 19 19.34 26.05 7.32
C GLN A 19 19.98 27.43 7.43
N GLN A 20 20.20 27.91 8.65
CA GLN A 20 20.76 29.23 8.92
C GLN A 20 22.16 29.41 8.32
N LYS A 21 22.98 28.36 8.38
CA LYS A 21 24.37 28.41 7.93
C LYS A 21 24.55 28.23 6.43
N TYR A 22 23.72 27.39 5.78
CA TYR A 22 23.98 26.93 4.42
C TYR A 22 22.89 27.25 3.40
N LEU A 23 21.66 27.57 3.80
CA LEU A 23 20.60 27.90 2.85
C LEU A 23 20.56 29.40 2.53
N ALA A 24 20.25 29.72 1.27
CA ALA A 24 19.97 31.10 0.86
C ALA A 24 18.73 31.69 1.54
N VAL A 25 17.78 30.83 1.95
CA VAL A 25 16.66 31.17 2.83
C VAL A 25 16.93 30.49 4.18
N PRO A 26 17.49 31.23 5.17
CA PRO A 26 17.96 30.69 6.44
C PRO A 26 16.91 30.01 7.32
N ASP A 27 15.63 30.30 7.07
CA ASP A 27 14.46 29.89 7.87
C ASP A 27 13.41 29.13 7.03
N ALA A 28 13.85 28.42 5.99
CA ALA A 28 12.98 27.68 5.07
C ALA A 28 12.04 26.65 5.72
N GLY A 29 12.29 26.27 6.98
CA GLY A 29 11.42 25.45 7.80
C GLY A 29 11.38 23.98 7.39
N ALA A 30 10.40 23.24 7.92
CA ALA A 30 10.17 21.84 7.56
C ALA A 30 9.65 21.71 6.12
N CYS A 31 9.61 20.48 5.60
CA CYS A 31 8.98 20.22 4.30
C CYS A 31 7.51 20.68 4.29
N THR A 32 7.06 21.34 3.22
CA THR A 32 5.66 21.78 3.03
C THR A 32 4.89 20.91 2.03
N PHE A 33 5.57 19.96 1.39
CA PHE A 33 4.96 19.09 0.37
C PHE A 33 4.21 17.91 1.00
N TYR A 34 4.75 17.37 2.10
CA TYR A 34 4.19 16.22 2.81
C TYR A 34 3.76 16.62 4.21
N GLU A 35 2.72 15.98 4.74
CA GLU A 35 2.30 16.06 6.13
C GLU A 35 2.41 14.72 6.85
N ILE A 36 2.64 14.78 8.17
CA ILE A 36 2.70 13.57 8.99
C ILE A 36 1.32 12.91 8.98
N GLY A 37 1.30 11.62 8.64
CA GLY A 37 0.07 10.85 8.47
C GLY A 37 -0.37 10.70 7.02
N ASP A 38 0.25 11.37 6.05
CA ASP A 38 -0.03 11.15 4.63
C ASP A 38 0.20 9.68 4.26
N GLU A 39 -0.72 9.11 3.48
CA GLU A 39 -0.66 7.73 3.02
C GLU A 39 -0.78 7.64 1.50
N PHE A 40 0.11 6.88 0.89
CA PHE A 40 0.14 6.63 -0.54
C PHE A 40 0.11 5.12 -0.81
N ILE A 41 -0.76 4.68 -1.71
CA ILE A 41 -0.86 3.28 -2.12
C ILE A 41 -0.35 3.16 -3.56
N PHE A 42 0.69 2.34 -3.71
CA PHE A 42 1.21 1.94 -5.01
C PHE A 42 0.70 0.54 -5.36
N GLU A 43 0.22 0.37 -6.59
CA GLU A 43 -0.29 -0.90 -7.08
C GLU A 43 0.01 -1.10 -8.57
N ARG A 44 0.10 -2.38 -8.95
CA ARG A 44 0.35 -2.83 -10.32
C ARG A 44 -0.46 -4.10 -10.58
N TYR A 45 -1.75 -3.94 -10.85
CA TYR A 45 -2.65 -5.07 -11.11
C TYR A 45 -3.75 -4.69 -12.10
N GLY A 46 -4.08 -5.58 -13.03
CA GLY A 46 -5.01 -5.28 -14.11
C GLY A 46 -4.51 -4.15 -14.99
N ALA A 47 -5.32 -3.10 -15.17
CA ALA A 47 -4.96 -1.89 -15.89
C ALA A 47 -4.28 -0.81 -15.00
N GLU A 48 -4.25 -1.01 -13.68
CA GLU A 48 -3.68 -0.05 -12.74
C GLU A 48 -2.15 -0.19 -12.68
N ASP A 49 -1.41 0.91 -12.87
CA ASP A 49 0.03 0.98 -12.64
C ASP A 49 0.39 2.37 -12.10
N THR A 50 0.17 2.58 -10.79
CA THR A 50 0.46 3.87 -10.14
C THR A 50 1.96 4.11 -9.95
N PHE A 51 2.77 3.06 -10.02
CA PHE A 51 4.23 3.17 -9.92
C PHE A 51 4.83 3.88 -11.13
N ARG A 52 4.41 3.54 -12.36
CA ARG A 52 4.93 4.17 -13.59
C ARG A 52 4.67 5.67 -13.66
N LEU A 53 3.66 6.15 -12.97
CA LEU A 53 3.29 7.58 -12.90
C LEU A 53 3.92 8.29 -11.69
N ALA A 54 4.89 7.67 -11.01
CA ALA A 54 5.48 8.19 -9.76
C ALA A 54 4.42 8.59 -8.72
N GLY A 55 3.38 7.75 -8.58
CA GLY A 55 2.24 8.06 -7.72
C GLY A 55 1.32 9.14 -8.28
N ASP A 56 1.22 9.29 -9.60
CA ASP A 56 0.37 10.29 -10.27
C ASP A 56 0.65 11.74 -9.81
N GLY A 57 1.93 12.07 -9.68
CA GLY A 57 2.39 13.38 -9.22
C GLY A 57 2.28 13.62 -7.71
N THR A 58 1.85 12.63 -6.92
CA THR A 58 1.78 12.74 -5.44
C THR A 58 3.14 12.70 -4.75
N GLN A 59 4.23 12.49 -5.50
CA GLN A 59 5.58 12.39 -4.95
C GLN A 59 6.47 13.54 -5.41
N CYS A 60 7.20 14.14 -4.47
CA CYS A 60 8.25 15.07 -4.84
C CYS A 60 9.44 14.29 -5.44
N GLY A 61 10.12 14.86 -6.44
CA GLY A 61 11.18 14.15 -7.17
C GLY A 61 12.33 13.67 -6.28
N GLU A 62 12.67 14.45 -5.25
CA GLU A 62 13.71 14.14 -4.27
C GLU A 62 13.34 12.90 -3.43
N ALA A 63 12.10 12.84 -2.92
CA ALA A 63 11.63 11.67 -2.20
C ALA A 63 11.53 10.45 -3.13
N TRP A 64 11.01 10.64 -4.34
CA TRP A 64 10.83 9.55 -5.31
C TRP A 64 12.14 8.84 -5.67
N ASP A 65 13.21 9.60 -5.93
CA ASP A 65 14.54 9.03 -6.20
C ASP A 65 15.05 8.16 -5.03
N CYS A 66 14.76 8.59 -3.80
CA CYS A 66 15.16 7.85 -2.60
C CYS A 66 14.35 6.58 -2.39
N ILE A 67 13.02 6.63 -2.56
CA ILE A 67 12.12 5.56 -2.09
C ILE A 67 11.60 4.61 -3.18
N SER A 68 11.64 5.02 -4.46
CA SER A 68 11.05 4.27 -5.57
C SER A 68 11.58 2.84 -5.70
N ARG A 69 12.88 2.63 -5.47
CA ARG A 69 13.50 1.29 -5.53
C ARG A 69 12.87 0.31 -4.52
N TYR A 70 12.57 0.79 -3.31
CA TYR A 70 11.99 -0.03 -2.24
C TYR A 70 10.50 -0.30 -2.49
N ILE A 71 9.79 0.70 -3.03
CA ILE A 71 8.41 0.53 -3.50
C ILE A 71 8.37 -0.53 -4.60
N TYR A 72 9.29 -0.48 -5.56
CA TYR A 72 9.36 -1.47 -6.63
C TYR A 72 9.63 -2.88 -6.09
N THR A 73 10.57 -3.03 -5.15
CA THR A 73 10.82 -4.32 -4.48
C THR A 73 9.56 -4.85 -3.79
N ALA A 74 8.82 -4.00 -3.08
CA ALA A 74 7.56 -4.37 -2.44
C ALA A 74 6.52 -4.87 -3.46
N LEU A 75 6.35 -4.14 -4.58
CA LEU A 75 5.41 -4.48 -5.64
C LEU A 75 5.75 -5.81 -6.36
N GLN A 76 7.02 -6.25 -6.32
CA GLN A 76 7.46 -7.53 -6.87
C GLN A 76 7.38 -8.69 -5.87
N GLY A 77 6.88 -8.46 -4.65
CA GLY A 77 6.84 -9.49 -3.62
C GLY A 77 8.18 -9.78 -2.95
N GLY A 78 9.18 -8.90 -3.13
CA GLY A 78 10.49 -9.03 -2.53
C GLY A 78 10.51 -8.65 -1.04
N SER A 79 11.54 -9.10 -0.32
CA SER A 79 11.87 -8.55 0.99
C SER A 79 12.52 -7.18 0.80
N ILE A 80 12.01 -6.16 1.50
CA ILE A 80 12.50 -4.79 1.36
C ILE A 80 13.84 -4.63 2.09
N MET A 81 13.94 -5.14 3.33
CA MET A 81 15.14 -5.03 4.19
C MET A 81 15.34 -6.31 5.03
N ARG A 82 15.65 -7.41 4.35
CA ARG A 82 15.77 -8.76 4.92
C ARG A 82 16.67 -8.80 6.14
N GLY A 83 16.13 -9.25 7.28
CA GLY A 83 16.89 -9.46 8.52
C GLY A 83 17.36 -8.19 9.22
N HIS A 84 17.07 -7.01 8.68
CA HIS A 84 17.36 -5.73 9.32
C HIS A 84 16.12 -5.16 10.04
N MET A 85 14.96 -5.29 9.42
CA MET A 85 13.68 -4.92 10.03
C MET A 85 13.05 -6.11 10.75
N ASN A 86 12.20 -5.86 11.75
CA ASN A 86 11.45 -6.93 12.44
C ASN A 86 10.27 -7.49 11.58
N ASP A 87 10.03 -6.90 10.43
CA ASP A 87 9.20 -7.42 9.35
C ASP A 87 9.90 -7.13 8.02
N ASP A 88 10.28 -8.19 7.32
CA ASP A 88 10.99 -8.14 6.04
C ASP A 88 10.18 -7.45 4.92
N ARG A 89 8.89 -7.19 5.16
CA ARG A 89 7.96 -6.49 4.27
C ARG A 89 7.97 -4.98 4.46
N MET A 90 8.77 -4.42 5.36
CA MET A 90 8.81 -2.98 5.58
C MET A 90 10.22 -2.42 5.68
N MET A 91 10.31 -1.09 5.59
CA MET A 91 11.52 -0.31 5.80
C MET A 91 11.14 1.08 6.31
N ILE A 92 12.02 1.70 7.10
CA ILE A 92 12.01 3.13 7.35
C ILE A 92 13.07 3.78 6.47
N ALA A 93 12.68 4.77 5.67
CA ALA A 93 13.56 5.52 4.78
C ALA A 93 13.26 7.02 4.89
N CYS A 94 14.15 7.88 4.41
CA CYS A 94 13.90 9.31 4.31
C CYS A 94 14.26 9.83 2.93
N CYS A 95 13.74 11.01 2.56
CA CYS A 95 14.29 11.75 1.44
C CYS A 95 15.70 12.27 1.79
N ASN A 96 16.51 12.53 0.77
CA ASN A 96 17.90 12.97 0.89
C ASN A 96 18.04 14.47 1.27
N SER A 97 16.97 15.13 1.68
CA SER A 97 17.02 16.54 2.10
C SER A 97 17.82 16.67 3.40
N GLY A 98 19.06 17.16 3.31
CA GLY A 98 19.98 17.26 4.44
C GLY A 98 19.57 18.28 5.52
N THR A 99 18.63 19.18 5.24
CA THR A 99 18.19 20.23 6.17
C THR A 99 16.76 20.06 6.67
N ARG A 100 15.93 19.25 5.99
CA ARG A 100 14.52 19.05 6.35
C ARG A 100 13.95 17.70 5.85
N PRO A 101 14.55 16.56 6.22
CA PRO A 101 14.16 15.27 5.66
C PRO A 101 12.75 14.86 6.13
N VAL A 102 12.03 14.22 5.23
CA VAL A 102 10.75 13.55 5.50
C VAL A 102 11.03 12.06 5.67
N ILE A 103 10.44 11.45 6.68
CA ILE A 103 10.64 10.05 7.06
C ILE A 103 9.40 9.26 6.70
N PHE A 104 9.62 8.19 5.95
CA PHE A 104 8.60 7.32 5.40
C PHE A 104 8.70 5.92 6.00
N LYS A 105 7.55 5.36 6.37
CA LYS A 105 7.38 3.92 6.51
C LYS A 105 6.92 3.36 5.17
N ILE A 106 7.73 2.50 4.57
CA ILE A 106 7.41 1.79 3.33
C ILE A 106 7.03 0.38 3.71
N GLN A 107 5.85 -0.09 3.29
CA GLN A 107 5.30 -1.37 3.71
C GLN A 107 4.65 -2.10 2.53
N ARG A 108 5.13 -3.31 2.24
CA ARG A 108 4.48 -4.25 1.34
C ARG A 108 3.21 -4.81 1.99
N LEU A 109 2.14 -4.83 1.23
CA LEU A 109 0.85 -5.43 1.58
C LEU A 109 0.63 -6.64 0.67
N ASP A 110 0.45 -7.80 1.29
CA ASP A 110 0.21 -9.07 0.58
C ASP A 110 -1.30 -9.27 0.48
N TYR A 111 -1.82 -9.54 -0.72
CA TYR A 111 -3.26 -9.69 -0.92
C TYR A 111 -3.60 -10.69 -2.03
N LYS A 112 -4.83 -11.17 -2.01
CA LYS A 112 -5.43 -11.97 -3.08
C LYS A 112 -6.52 -11.17 -3.79
N VAL A 113 -6.68 -11.40 -5.09
CA VAL A 113 -7.78 -10.81 -5.87
C VAL A 113 -8.83 -11.87 -6.10
N VAL A 114 -9.99 -11.72 -5.46
CA VAL A 114 -11.15 -12.62 -5.65
C VAL A 114 -12.07 -11.98 -6.67
N LYS A 115 -12.14 -12.54 -7.88
CA LYS A 115 -13.01 -12.07 -8.97
C LYS A 115 -14.43 -12.57 -8.73
N VAL A 116 -15.37 -11.65 -8.47
CA VAL A 116 -16.74 -11.99 -8.03
C VAL A 116 -17.76 -11.54 -9.07
N LEU A 117 -18.47 -12.50 -9.63
CA LEU A 117 -19.61 -12.26 -10.51
C LEU A 117 -20.88 -12.01 -9.70
N GLY A 118 -21.82 -11.23 -10.26
CA GLY A 118 -23.13 -10.95 -9.63
C GLY A 118 -23.15 -9.75 -8.69
N MET A 119 -22.04 -9.03 -8.51
CA MET A 119 -22.04 -7.75 -7.78
C MET A 119 -22.66 -6.64 -8.63
N THR A 120 -23.84 -6.14 -8.25
CA THR A 120 -24.59 -5.13 -9.02
C THR A 120 -24.73 -3.78 -8.30
N GLY A 121 -24.17 -3.62 -7.10
CA GLY A 121 -24.33 -2.39 -6.34
C GLY A 121 -23.65 -2.41 -4.98
N LYS A 122 -23.73 -1.27 -4.27
CA LYS A 122 -23.07 -1.03 -2.97
C LYS A 122 -23.43 -2.05 -1.90
N HIS A 123 -24.69 -2.53 -1.87
CA HIS A 123 -25.10 -3.58 -0.94
C HIS A 123 -24.32 -4.89 -1.18
N CYS A 124 -24.09 -5.26 -2.44
CA CYS A 124 -23.29 -6.44 -2.78
C CYS A 124 -21.86 -6.27 -2.27
N ALA A 125 -21.26 -5.11 -2.51
CA ALA A 125 -19.90 -4.81 -2.03
C ALA A 125 -19.78 -4.90 -0.50
N SER A 126 -20.75 -4.36 0.25
CA SER A 126 -20.76 -4.46 1.72
C SER A 126 -20.88 -5.91 2.20
N GLN A 127 -21.74 -6.70 1.57
CA GLN A 127 -21.95 -8.11 1.90
C GLN A 127 -20.70 -8.96 1.64
N ILE A 128 -20.11 -8.81 0.44
CA ILE A 128 -18.86 -9.51 0.07
C ILE A 128 -17.71 -9.09 1.00
N LYS A 129 -17.56 -7.80 1.28
CA LYS A 129 -16.56 -7.30 2.23
C LYS A 129 -16.73 -7.96 3.61
N LYS A 130 -17.95 -7.94 4.16
CA LYS A 130 -18.22 -8.53 5.48
C LYS A 130 -17.87 -10.02 5.52
N SER A 131 -18.26 -10.75 4.48
CA SER A 131 -18.05 -12.20 4.41
C SER A 131 -16.56 -12.56 4.30
N LEU A 132 -15.84 -11.95 3.37
CA LEU A 132 -14.41 -12.21 3.16
C LEU A 132 -13.57 -11.79 4.38
N SER A 133 -13.95 -10.69 5.05
CA SER A 133 -13.28 -10.25 6.30
C SER A 133 -13.41 -11.25 7.46
N ALA A 134 -14.38 -12.17 7.42
CA ALA A 134 -14.57 -13.18 8.45
C ALA A 134 -13.66 -14.41 8.26
N VAL A 135 -12.98 -14.53 7.11
CA VAL A 135 -12.08 -15.66 6.82
C VAL A 135 -10.80 -15.55 7.65
N SER A 136 -10.40 -16.67 8.27
CA SER A 136 -9.18 -16.72 9.09
C SER A 136 -7.94 -16.32 8.29
N GLY A 137 -7.06 -15.53 8.90
CA GLY A 137 -5.85 -15.00 8.25
C GLY A 137 -6.05 -13.72 7.44
N VAL A 138 -7.30 -13.31 7.15
CA VAL A 138 -7.60 -12.02 6.51
C VAL A 138 -7.36 -10.87 7.49
N ASP A 139 -6.70 -9.83 7.00
CA ASP A 139 -6.47 -8.57 7.72
C ASP A 139 -7.62 -7.58 7.45
N PHE A 140 -7.80 -7.20 6.19
CA PHE A 140 -8.92 -6.38 5.74
C PHE A 140 -9.27 -6.65 4.28
N VAL A 141 -10.43 -6.15 3.85
CA VAL A 141 -10.96 -6.35 2.50
C VAL A 141 -11.39 -5.02 1.89
N THR A 142 -10.99 -4.80 0.65
CA THR A 142 -11.46 -3.70 -0.21
C THR A 142 -12.22 -4.31 -1.38
N VAL A 143 -13.39 -3.76 -1.72
CA VAL A 143 -14.18 -4.25 -2.87
C VAL A 143 -14.15 -3.21 -3.97
N ARG A 144 -13.68 -3.61 -5.15
CA ARG A 144 -13.64 -2.81 -6.37
C ARG A 144 -14.85 -3.18 -7.22
N LEU A 145 -15.97 -2.52 -6.94
CA LEU A 145 -17.24 -2.77 -7.65
C LEU A 145 -17.10 -2.44 -9.15
N ASP A 146 -16.30 -1.42 -9.47
CA ASP A 146 -15.93 -1.01 -10.83
C ASP A 146 -15.19 -2.11 -11.61
N GLN A 147 -14.38 -2.93 -10.91
CA GLN A 147 -13.58 -4.00 -11.51
C GLN A 147 -14.18 -5.40 -11.32
N SER A 148 -15.32 -5.53 -10.62
CA SER A 148 -15.93 -6.81 -10.26
C SER A 148 -15.00 -7.76 -9.48
N TRP A 149 -14.18 -7.22 -8.56
CA TRP A 149 -13.37 -8.05 -7.65
C TRP A 149 -13.29 -7.51 -6.23
N ALA A 150 -12.82 -8.36 -5.32
CA ALA A 150 -12.44 -8.00 -3.96
C ALA A 150 -10.94 -8.23 -3.74
N GLU A 151 -10.28 -7.26 -3.15
CA GLU A 151 -8.89 -7.32 -2.70
C GLU A 151 -8.88 -7.78 -1.23
N VAL A 152 -8.33 -8.96 -0.98
CA VAL A 152 -8.31 -9.59 0.35
C VAL A 152 -6.88 -9.54 0.89
N PHE A 153 -6.62 -8.61 1.79
CA PHE A 153 -5.30 -8.40 2.39
C PHE A 153 -5.06 -9.41 3.50
N VAL A 154 -3.84 -9.94 3.55
CA VAL A 154 -3.47 -11.08 4.39
C VAL A 154 -2.58 -10.63 5.54
N LYS A 155 -2.85 -11.15 6.74
CA LYS A 155 -2.02 -10.90 7.94
C LYS A 155 -0.61 -11.41 7.74
N LYS A 156 0.35 -10.83 8.47
CA LYS A 156 1.73 -11.31 8.51
C LYS A 156 1.75 -12.81 8.85
N ASP A 157 2.53 -13.58 8.10
CA ASP A 157 2.75 -15.02 8.29
C ASP A 157 1.47 -15.89 8.23
N ALA A 158 0.34 -15.32 7.81
CA ALA A 158 -0.90 -16.06 7.64
C ALA A 158 -1.02 -16.65 6.23
N ALA A 159 -1.65 -17.82 6.15
CA ALA A 159 -2.10 -18.40 4.89
C ALA A 159 -3.62 -18.30 4.81
N VAL A 160 -4.13 -17.83 3.67
CA VAL A 160 -5.55 -17.76 3.38
C VAL A 160 -5.85 -18.69 2.21
N SER A 161 -6.69 -19.70 2.46
CA SER A 161 -7.05 -20.71 1.47
C SER A 161 -7.98 -20.12 0.40
N ASP A 162 -7.71 -20.43 -0.87
CA ASP A 162 -8.60 -20.06 -1.99
C ASP A 162 -9.98 -20.69 -1.84
N GLU A 163 -10.04 -21.92 -1.30
CA GLU A 163 -11.30 -22.61 -1.03
C GLU A 163 -12.12 -21.86 0.03
N ALA A 164 -11.48 -21.40 1.10
CA ALA A 164 -12.17 -20.65 2.16
C ALA A 164 -12.73 -19.32 1.62
N LEU A 165 -11.99 -18.64 0.74
CA LEU A 165 -12.46 -17.41 0.09
C LEU A 165 -13.61 -17.68 -0.89
N ARG A 166 -13.52 -18.78 -1.64
CA ARG A 166 -14.60 -19.22 -2.54
C ARG A 166 -15.88 -19.51 -1.78
N MET A 167 -15.80 -20.34 -0.74
CA MET A 167 -16.94 -20.65 0.14
C MET A 167 -17.55 -19.39 0.77
N ALA A 168 -16.71 -18.44 1.20
CA ALA A 168 -17.18 -17.19 1.77
C ALA A 168 -17.98 -16.34 0.78
N VAL A 169 -17.71 -16.42 -0.52
CA VAL A 169 -18.46 -15.69 -1.56
C VAL A 169 -19.69 -16.49 -1.99
N GLU A 170 -19.51 -17.77 -2.30
CA GLU A 170 -20.51 -18.64 -2.93
C GLU A 170 -21.57 -19.18 -1.95
N GLN A 171 -21.42 -18.94 -0.64
CA GLN A 171 -22.51 -19.17 0.33
C GLN A 171 -23.77 -18.33 0.04
N TYR A 172 -23.65 -17.29 -0.79
CA TYR A 172 -24.77 -16.53 -1.30
C TYR A 172 -25.03 -16.93 -2.75
N GLU A 173 -26.19 -17.52 -3.03
CA GLU A 173 -26.57 -18.05 -4.37
C GLU A 173 -26.41 -17.04 -5.53
N LYS A 174 -26.46 -15.74 -5.22
CA LYS A 174 -26.33 -14.66 -6.20
C LYS A 174 -24.90 -14.47 -6.75
N TYR A 175 -23.87 -14.91 -6.02
CA TYR A 175 -22.47 -14.62 -6.37
C TYR A 175 -21.72 -15.90 -6.78
N SER A 176 -20.76 -15.74 -7.68
CA SER A 176 -19.83 -16.82 -8.04
C SER A 176 -18.41 -16.31 -8.19
N VAL A 177 -17.41 -17.13 -7.85
CA VAL A 177 -16.01 -16.76 -7.97
C VAL A 177 -15.46 -17.22 -9.32
N ALA A 178 -15.15 -16.25 -10.19
CA ALA A 178 -14.58 -16.50 -11.51
C ALA A 178 -13.08 -16.86 -11.46
N GLY A 179 -12.37 -16.46 -10.41
CA GLY A 179 -10.95 -16.75 -10.23
C GLY A 179 -10.38 -16.06 -8.99
N ILE A 180 -9.23 -16.57 -8.53
CA ILE A 180 -8.48 -16.00 -7.41
C ILE A 180 -7.01 -15.89 -7.83
N ASP A 181 -6.44 -14.69 -7.76
CA ASP A 181 -5.04 -14.39 -8.09
C ASP A 181 -4.21 -13.96 -6.88
#